data_AF-A0ABD0NV77-F1
#
_entry.id   AF-A0ABD0NV77-F1
#
_cell.length_a   1.000
_cell.length_b   1.000
_cell.length_c   1.000
_cell.angle_alpha   90.00
_cell.angle_beta   90.00
_cell.angle_gamma   90.00
#
_symmetry.space_group_name_H-M   'P 1'
#
loop_
_entity.id
_entity.type
_entity.pdbx_description
1 polymer ?
#
loop_
_entity_poly.entity_id
_entity_poly.type
_entity_poly.pdbx_seq_one_letter_code
_entity_poly.pdbx_strand_id
1 'polypeptide(L)'
;MPNNCNIAEKCTLNLKRRFVRDALFHKDYTAFTNNLISSGYAERVPTTDLSHSDRKVWYIPHGVSHLKKGKIRVVFDCAASFQGTSLNAQLLSGPDLPRTLIGVLTRFRKEPVVLMSDIEAMIHQVQVPEEDVDLLRFLWLPSGDFTQCLEEYRMIVRLFGATSSPSCANFAVRRCTEDNKDFFSQQVFETIMYNFYVDDCLASVASEQEAISLYKDIKTIYAKGGLNLTKWISNSRSVLASIPDEERAKEVKDLDLDSLPAERALGVYWCVQSDTF
;
A
#
# COMPACT_ATOMS: atom_id res chain seq x y z
N MET A 1 6.37 0.95 26.49
CA MET A 1 5.11 0.19 26.51
C MET A 1 5.34 -1.10 27.27
N PRO A 2 4.34 -1.67 27.96
CA PRO A 2 4.49 -2.96 28.66
C PRO A 2 4.73 -4.10 27.66
N ASN A 3 5.43 -5.17 28.07
CA ASN A 3 5.68 -6.32 27.21
C ASN A 3 4.39 -7.14 27.00
N ASN A 4 3.85 -7.11 25.79
CA ASN A 4 2.60 -7.78 25.40
C ASN A 4 2.78 -9.08 24.61
N CYS A 5 3.99 -9.68 24.62
CA CYS A 5 4.33 -10.87 23.84
C CYS A 5 3.32 -12.02 24.03
N ASN A 6 2.87 -12.24 25.28
CA ASN A 6 1.89 -13.28 25.62
C ASN A 6 0.55 -13.15 24.86
N ILE A 7 0.11 -11.92 24.55
CA ILE A 7 -1.10 -11.69 23.75
C ILE A 7 -0.86 -12.07 22.30
N ALA A 8 0.25 -11.63 21.73
CA ALA A 8 0.62 -11.98 20.36
C ALA A 8 0.75 -13.50 20.20
N GLU A 9 1.38 -14.18 21.16
CA GLU A 9 1.53 -15.64 21.15
C GLU A 9 0.17 -16.34 21.18
N LYS A 10 -0.73 -15.92 22.09
CA LYS A 10 -2.09 -16.46 22.16
C LYS A 10 -2.86 -16.27 20.84
N CYS A 11 -2.73 -15.10 20.21
CA CYS A 11 -3.35 -14.81 18.92
C CYS A 11 -2.79 -15.72 17.81
N THR A 12 -1.47 -15.88 17.72
CA THR A 12 -0.83 -16.73 16.72
C THR A 12 -1.15 -18.22 16.94
N LEU A 13 -1.24 -18.69 18.20
CA LEU A 13 -1.67 -20.06 18.50
C LEU A 13 -3.13 -20.31 18.11
N ASN A 14 -4.03 -19.34 18.29
CA ASN A 14 -5.40 -19.44 17.79
C ASN A 14 -5.44 -19.50 16.25
N LEU A 15 -4.58 -18.71 15.59
CA LEU A 15 -4.44 -18.75 14.13
C LEU A 15 -3.91 -20.10 13.65
N LYS A 16 -2.93 -20.70 14.35
CA LYS A 16 -2.42 -22.07 14.09
C LYS A 16 -3.55 -23.10 14.13
N ARG A 17 -4.47 -23.03 15.09
CA ARG A 17 -5.64 -23.93 15.15
C ARG A 17 -6.54 -23.81 13.92
N ARG A 18 -6.67 -22.59 13.35
CA ARG A 18 -7.41 -22.38 12.10
C ARG A 18 -6.65 -22.95 10.90
N PHE A 19 -5.33 -22.77 10.83
CA PHE A 19 -4.51 -23.33 9.77
C PHE A 19 -4.63 -24.86 9.66
N VAL A 20 -4.73 -25.57 10.79
CA VAL A 20 -4.95 -27.02 10.81
C VAL A 20 -6.31 -27.42 10.20
N ARG A 21 -7.34 -26.59 10.34
CA ARG A 21 -8.70 -26.87 9.87
C ARG A 21 -8.95 -26.44 8.43
N ASP A 22 -8.14 -25.51 7.91
CA ASP A 22 -8.33 -24.87 6.62
C ASP A 22 -6.98 -24.74 5.91
N ALA A 23 -6.67 -25.73 5.07
CA ALA A 23 -5.40 -25.82 4.36
C ALA A 23 -5.23 -24.72 3.30
N LEU A 24 -6.33 -24.26 2.68
CA LEU A 24 -6.27 -23.17 1.70
C LEU A 24 -5.96 -21.86 2.42
N PHE A 25 -6.66 -21.58 3.52
CA PHE A 25 -6.38 -20.41 4.34
C PHE A 25 -4.93 -20.42 4.87
N HIS A 26 -4.42 -21.58 5.29
CA HIS A 26 -3.01 -21.71 5.68
C HIS A 26 -2.06 -21.36 4.52
N LYS A 27 -2.27 -21.96 3.35
CA LYS A 27 -1.45 -21.70 2.17
C LYS A 27 -1.43 -20.22 1.79
N ASP A 28 -2.60 -19.58 1.75
CA ASP A 28 -2.73 -18.18 1.37
C ASP A 28 -2.07 -17.25 2.41
N TYR A 29 -2.21 -17.56 3.70
CA TYR A 29 -1.59 -16.78 4.78
C TYR A 29 -0.07 -16.91 4.75
N THR A 30 0.44 -18.12 4.55
CA THR A 30 1.88 -18.38 4.41
C THR A 30 2.45 -17.67 3.19
N ALA A 31 1.74 -17.70 2.05
CA ALA A 31 2.14 -16.96 0.86
C ALA A 31 2.18 -15.44 1.11
N PHE A 32 1.21 -14.89 1.83
CA PHE A 32 1.20 -13.48 2.23
C PHE A 32 2.41 -13.13 3.10
N THR A 33 2.67 -13.87 4.18
CA THR A 33 3.78 -13.55 5.09
C THR A 33 5.14 -13.74 4.41
N ASN A 34 5.30 -14.79 3.60
CA ASN A 34 6.53 -14.99 2.83
C ASN A 34 6.75 -13.86 1.83
N ASN A 35 5.70 -13.34 1.21
CA ASN A 35 5.80 -12.19 0.31
C ASN A 35 6.27 -10.93 1.06
N LEU A 36 5.71 -10.63 2.24
CA LEU A 36 6.18 -9.52 3.08
C LEU A 36 7.69 -9.61 3.36
N ILE A 37 8.18 -10.81 3.69
CA ILE A 37 9.59 -11.04 4.00
C ILE A 37 10.45 -10.95 2.75
N SER A 38 10.07 -11.62 1.66
CA SER A 38 10.85 -11.63 0.41
C SER A 38 10.91 -10.26 -0.27
N SER A 39 9.88 -9.43 -0.09
CA SER A 39 9.83 -8.05 -0.58
C SER A 39 10.61 -7.07 0.30
N GLY A 40 11.18 -7.53 1.43
CA GLY A 40 11.93 -6.68 2.34
C GLY A 40 11.05 -5.73 3.17
N TYR A 41 9.77 -6.03 3.35
CA TYR A 41 8.87 -5.24 4.22
C TYR A 41 8.94 -5.69 5.68
N ALA A 42 9.28 -6.96 5.89
CA ALA A 42 9.49 -7.55 7.19
C ALA A 42 10.78 -8.35 7.21
N GLU A 43 11.38 -8.47 8.38
CA GLU A 43 12.54 -9.31 8.60
C GLU A 43 12.41 -10.11 9.88
N ARG A 44 13.14 -11.21 9.96
CA ARG A 44 13.35 -11.90 11.24
C ARG A 44 14.17 -10.99 12.15
N VAL A 45 13.77 -10.85 13.42
CA VAL A 45 14.52 -10.03 14.36
C VAL A 45 15.93 -10.61 14.52
N PRO A 46 17.00 -9.80 14.32
CA PRO A 46 18.38 -10.27 14.49
C PRO A 46 18.63 -10.78 15.91
N THR A 47 19.44 -11.82 16.07
CA THR A 47 19.74 -12.39 17.40
C THR A 47 20.41 -11.39 18.34
N THR A 48 21.16 -10.43 17.80
CA THR A 48 21.72 -9.29 18.55
C THR A 48 20.62 -8.46 19.21
N ASP A 49 19.54 -8.22 18.47
CA ASP A 49 18.43 -7.34 18.83
C ASP A 49 17.41 -8.01 19.76
N LEU A 50 17.48 -9.33 19.94
CA LEU A 50 16.70 -10.06 20.94
C LEU A 50 17.19 -9.81 22.38
N SER A 51 18.45 -9.42 22.54
CA SER A 51 19.11 -9.30 23.86
C SER A 51 19.13 -7.88 24.44
N HIS A 52 18.73 -6.87 23.66
CA HIS A 52 18.77 -5.47 24.11
C HIS A 52 17.62 -5.16 25.08
N SER A 53 17.93 -5.10 26.38
CA SER A 53 16.99 -4.68 27.44
C SER A 53 16.48 -3.25 27.29
N ASP A 54 17.21 -2.42 26.53
CA ASP A 54 17.03 -0.97 26.52
C ASP A 54 16.08 -0.49 25.41
N ARG A 55 15.76 -1.37 24.43
CA ARG A 55 14.84 -1.03 23.34
C ARG A 55 13.39 -1.24 23.76
N LYS A 56 12.51 -0.34 23.32
CA LYS A 56 11.06 -0.51 23.50
C LYS A 56 10.57 -1.57 22.53
N VAL A 57 10.05 -2.67 23.07
CA VAL A 57 9.49 -3.77 22.29
C VAL A 57 7.97 -3.78 22.40
N TRP A 58 7.30 -3.95 21.26
CA TRP A 58 5.86 -4.17 21.21
C TRP A 58 5.50 -5.15 20.10
N TYR A 59 4.57 -6.05 20.41
CA TYR A 59 4.09 -7.04 19.47
C TYR A 59 2.72 -6.65 18.90
N ILE A 60 2.58 -6.68 17.58
CA ILE A 60 1.33 -6.42 16.86
C ILE A 60 0.68 -7.76 16.49
N PRO A 61 -0.46 -8.13 17.09
CA PRO A 61 -1.20 -9.32 16.66
C PRO A 61 -1.60 -9.19 15.19
N HIS A 62 -1.64 -10.30 14.47
CA HIS A 62 -2.08 -10.33 13.07
C HIS A 62 -3.20 -11.35 12.85
N GLY A 63 -4.10 -11.04 11.93
CA GLY A 63 -5.19 -11.92 11.56
C GLY A 63 -5.84 -11.49 10.24
N VAL A 64 -6.96 -12.11 9.88
CA VAL A 64 -7.69 -11.76 8.65
C VAL A 64 -8.90 -10.90 8.99
N SER A 65 -9.02 -9.73 8.34
CA SER A 65 -10.16 -8.82 8.52
C SER A 65 -11.36 -9.21 7.65
N HIS A 66 -11.15 -9.50 6.36
CA HIS A 66 -12.22 -9.88 5.42
C HIS A 66 -11.72 -10.77 4.28
N LEU A 67 -12.61 -11.59 3.73
CA LEU A 67 -12.45 -12.24 2.42
C LEU A 67 -13.03 -11.31 1.35
N LYS A 68 -12.20 -10.73 0.48
CA LYS A 68 -12.69 -9.93 -0.65
C LYS A 68 -12.36 -10.66 -1.94
N LYS A 69 -13.39 -11.01 -2.73
CA LYS A 69 -13.24 -11.75 -4.00
C LYS A 69 -12.39 -13.04 -3.86
N GLY A 70 -12.54 -13.77 -2.75
CA GLY A 70 -11.80 -15.01 -2.50
C GLY A 70 -10.34 -14.84 -2.07
N LYS A 71 -9.82 -13.62 -1.88
CA LYS A 71 -8.49 -13.37 -1.32
C LYS A 71 -8.56 -12.98 0.15
N ILE A 72 -7.65 -13.53 0.95
CA ILE A 72 -7.46 -13.09 2.33
C ILE A 72 -6.81 -11.70 2.35
N ARG A 73 -7.18 -10.89 3.34
CA ARG A 73 -6.44 -9.67 3.70
C ARG A 73 -5.96 -9.80 5.13
N VAL A 74 -4.67 -10.06 5.27
CA VAL A 74 -4.01 -10.05 6.57
C VAL A 74 -3.86 -8.61 7.03
N VAL A 75 -4.18 -8.37 8.30
CA VAL A 75 -4.11 -7.06 8.95
C VAL A 75 -3.36 -7.22 10.26
N PHE A 76 -2.51 -6.24 10.56
CA PHE A 76 -1.87 -6.10 11.86
C PHE A 76 -2.73 -5.20 12.74
N ASP A 77 -3.12 -5.73 13.90
CA ASP A 77 -3.99 -5.03 14.84
C ASP A 77 -3.17 -4.13 15.76
N CYS A 78 -2.91 -2.91 15.31
CA CYS A 78 -2.25 -1.88 16.10
C CYS A 78 -3.16 -1.27 17.18
N ALA A 79 -4.46 -1.59 17.18
CA ALA A 79 -5.41 -1.16 18.20
C ALA A 79 -5.50 -2.14 19.37
N ALA A 80 -4.98 -3.37 19.20
CA ALA A 80 -4.91 -4.38 20.25
C ALA A 80 -4.33 -3.81 21.54
N SER A 81 -5.14 -3.78 22.60
CA SER A 81 -4.77 -3.18 23.87
C SER A 81 -4.16 -4.20 24.83
N PHE A 82 -3.11 -3.81 25.55
CA PHE A 82 -2.56 -4.53 26.68
C PHE A 82 -2.27 -3.56 27.83
N GLN A 83 -2.71 -3.90 29.03
CA GLN A 83 -2.51 -3.08 30.25
C GLN A 83 -2.87 -1.59 30.03
N GLY A 84 -4.00 -1.33 29.37
CA GLY A 84 -4.53 0.02 29.18
C GLY A 84 -3.86 0.84 28.07
N THR A 85 -2.97 0.26 27.27
CA THR A 85 -2.37 0.94 26.10
C THR A 85 -2.38 0.06 24.85
N SER A 86 -2.23 0.66 23.68
CA SER A 86 -2.06 0.01 22.38
C SER A 86 -1.06 0.82 21.55
N LEU A 87 -0.55 0.26 20.45
CA LEU A 87 0.36 1.01 19.58
C LEU A 87 -0.34 2.28 19.05
N ASN A 88 -1.59 2.16 18.59
CA ASN A 88 -2.37 3.30 18.11
C ASN A 88 -2.66 4.35 19.19
N ALA A 89 -2.75 3.97 20.47
CA ALA A 89 -2.90 4.93 21.57
C ALA A 89 -1.61 5.74 21.85
N GLN A 90 -0.47 5.29 21.33
CA GLN A 90 0.83 5.96 21.46
C GLN A 90 1.28 6.68 20.18
N LEU A 91 0.55 6.50 19.07
CA LEU A 91 0.84 7.12 17.79
C LEU A 91 -0.04 8.35 17.57
N LEU A 92 0.55 9.43 17.07
CA LEU A 92 -0.19 10.56 16.54
C LEU A 92 -0.67 10.22 15.13
N SER A 93 -1.92 10.56 14.80
CA SER A 93 -2.47 10.35 13.45
C SER A 93 -1.74 11.14 12.35
N GLY A 94 -1.05 12.21 12.76
CA GLY A 94 -0.54 13.21 11.83
C GLY A 94 -1.66 14.07 11.24
N PRO A 95 -1.29 15.08 10.42
CA PRO A 95 -2.26 15.92 9.72
C PRO A 95 -3.03 15.12 8.67
N ASP A 96 -4.26 15.57 8.42
CA ASP A 96 -5.05 15.12 7.27
C ASP A 96 -4.48 15.76 6.01
N LEU A 97 -3.70 14.96 5.28
CA LEU A 97 -3.06 15.36 4.05
C LEU A 97 -3.87 15.10 2.77
N PRO A 98 -4.72 14.05 2.61
CA PRO A 98 -5.39 13.80 1.34
C PRO A 98 -6.25 14.98 0.84
N ARG A 99 -6.35 15.08 -0.49
CA ARG A 99 -7.22 16.08 -1.14
C ARG A 99 -8.68 15.67 -0.98
N THR A 100 -9.57 16.65 -1.07
CA THR A 100 -11.00 16.34 -1.06
C THR A 100 -11.34 15.46 -2.27
N LEU A 101 -12.10 14.40 -2.01
CA LEU A 101 -12.54 13.46 -3.04
C LEU A 101 -13.22 14.19 -4.21
N ILE A 102 -14.13 15.13 -3.89
CA ILE A 102 -14.83 15.97 -4.87
C ILE A 102 -13.83 16.74 -5.72
N GLY A 103 -12.82 17.34 -5.09
CA GLY A 103 -11.78 18.06 -5.80
C GLY A 103 -11.12 17.15 -6.84
N VAL A 104 -10.62 15.99 -6.42
CA VAL A 104 -9.89 15.08 -7.31
C VAL A 104 -10.77 14.65 -8.48
N LEU A 105 -12.03 14.27 -8.22
CA LEU A 105 -12.99 13.89 -9.26
C LEU A 105 -13.32 15.04 -10.22
N THR A 106 -13.46 16.28 -9.74
CA THR A 106 -13.68 17.44 -10.61
C THR A 106 -12.50 17.68 -11.55
N ARG A 107 -11.25 17.55 -11.06
CA ARG A 107 -10.06 17.67 -11.92
C ARG A 107 -9.94 16.52 -12.90
N PHE A 108 -10.28 15.30 -12.50
CA PHE A 108 -10.29 14.14 -13.38
C PHE A 108 -11.30 14.25 -14.53
N ARG A 109 -12.36 15.05 -14.37
CA ARG A 109 -13.37 15.30 -15.41
C ARG A 109 -13.13 16.60 -16.19
N LYS A 110 -12.00 17.27 -15.99
CA LYS A 110 -11.76 18.60 -16.56
C LYS A 110 -11.43 18.55 -18.05
N GLU A 111 -10.68 17.54 -18.48
CA GLU A 111 -10.11 17.43 -19.82
C GLU A 111 -10.50 16.09 -20.48
N PRO A 112 -10.43 15.97 -21.82
CA PRO A 112 -10.98 14.81 -22.55
C PRO A 112 -10.17 13.52 -22.47
N VAL A 113 -8.85 13.58 -22.21
CA VAL A 113 -8.00 12.38 -22.13
C VAL A 113 -7.61 12.15 -20.67
N VAL A 114 -8.00 11.00 -20.12
CA VAL A 114 -7.79 10.70 -18.70
C VAL A 114 -6.75 9.61 -18.46
N LEU A 115 -6.10 9.68 -17.31
CA LEU A 115 -5.16 8.69 -16.79
C LEU A 115 -5.52 8.37 -15.35
N MET A 116 -5.56 7.08 -15.03
CA MET A 116 -5.64 6.60 -13.66
C MET A 116 -4.59 5.52 -13.41
N SER A 117 -4.03 5.50 -12.21
CA SER A 117 -3.03 4.53 -11.77
C SER A 117 -3.00 4.45 -10.24
N ASP A 118 -2.35 3.42 -9.70
CA ASP A 118 -2.14 3.26 -8.25
C ASP A 118 -0.65 3.23 -7.89
N ILE A 119 -0.29 3.69 -6.69
CA ILE A 119 1.06 3.48 -6.15
C ILE A 119 1.14 2.07 -5.55
N GLU A 120 2.04 1.26 -6.07
CA GLU A 120 2.25 -0.12 -5.64
C GLU A 120 2.69 -0.17 -4.17
N ALA A 121 1.84 -0.78 -3.34
CA ALA A 121 2.08 -0.98 -1.91
C ALA A 121 2.50 0.31 -1.18
N MET A 122 1.90 1.46 -1.54
CA MET A 122 2.27 2.82 -1.07
C MET A 122 2.73 2.91 0.40
N ILE A 123 1.98 2.32 1.33
CA ILE A 123 2.32 2.35 2.76
C ILE A 123 3.63 1.61 3.06
N HIS A 124 3.85 0.44 2.46
CA HIS A 124 5.06 -0.36 2.65
C HIS A 124 6.30 0.25 1.97
N GLN A 125 6.15 1.28 1.14
CA GLN A 125 7.29 1.97 0.53
C GLN A 125 7.97 2.96 1.48
N VAL A 126 7.37 3.22 2.65
CA VAL A 126 7.92 4.15 3.65
C VAL A 126 8.53 3.37 4.80
N GLN A 127 9.82 3.58 5.05
CA GLN A 127 10.54 2.94 6.15
C GLN A 127 10.12 3.49 7.51
N VAL A 128 10.26 2.65 8.53
CA VAL A 128 10.12 3.01 9.94
C VAL A 128 11.51 3.33 10.49
N PRO A 129 11.69 4.37 11.32
CA PRO A 129 12.96 4.66 11.98
C PRO A 129 13.49 3.44 12.74
N GLU A 130 14.81 3.23 12.71
CA GLU A 130 15.45 2.05 13.30
C GLU A 130 15.18 1.93 14.81
N GLU A 131 15.04 3.06 15.51
CA GLU A 131 14.68 3.11 16.92
C GLU A 131 13.26 2.61 17.23
N ASP A 132 12.38 2.57 16.22
CA ASP A 132 10.95 2.28 16.36
C ASP A 132 10.53 0.92 15.76
N VAL A 133 11.36 0.26 14.94
CA VAL A 133 10.99 -1.01 14.26
C VAL A 133 10.62 -2.12 15.24
N ASP A 134 11.21 -2.11 16.44
CA ASP A 134 10.92 -3.09 17.50
C ASP A 134 9.55 -2.89 18.17
N LEU A 135 8.84 -1.80 17.86
CA LEU A 135 7.43 -1.61 18.23
C LEU A 135 6.46 -2.30 17.27
N LEU A 136 6.96 -2.87 16.17
CA LEU A 136 6.20 -3.53 15.11
C LEU A 136 6.53 -5.02 15.01
N ARG A 137 6.92 -5.66 16.13
CA ARG A 137 7.23 -7.09 16.15
C ARG A 137 5.98 -7.95 15.97
N PHE A 138 6.09 -9.11 15.36
CA PHE A 138 5.02 -10.10 15.30
C PHE A 138 5.59 -11.51 15.38
N LEU A 139 4.76 -12.46 15.82
CA LEU A 139 5.15 -13.85 15.99
C LEU A 139 4.66 -14.70 14.84
N TRP A 140 5.57 -15.38 14.16
CA TRP A 140 5.26 -16.20 12.98
C TRP A 140 5.95 -17.56 13.02
N LEU A 141 5.33 -18.55 12.39
CA LEU A 141 5.92 -19.88 12.16
C LEU A 141 6.72 -19.79 10.85
N PRO A 142 8.05 -20.01 10.85
CA PRO A 142 8.82 -19.87 9.63
C PRO A 142 8.27 -20.78 8.52
N SER A 143 8.06 -20.20 7.34
CA SER A 143 7.41 -20.86 6.19
C SER A 143 6.02 -21.48 6.47
N GLY A 144 5.33 -21.07 7.55
CA GLY A 144 4.08 -21.69 7.98
C GLY A 144 4.25 -23.13 8.49
N ASP A 145 5.47 -23.56 8.79
CA ASP A 145 5.75 -24.94 9.19
C ASP A 145 5.34 -25.19 10.64
N PHE A 146 4.38 -26.09 10.85
CA PHE A 146 3.88 -26.43 12.18
C PHE A 146 4.89 -27.15 13.08
N THR A 147 5.95 -27.72 12.50
CA THR A 147 7.03 -28.39 13.22
C THR A 147 8.04 -27.41 13.80
N GLN A 148 8.05 -26.16 13.31
CA GLN A 148 8.95 -25.12 13.78
C GLN A 148 8.35 -24.35 14.96
N CYS A 149 9.24 -23.77 15.76
CA CYS A 149 8.87 -22.87 16.85
C CYS A 149 8.40 -21.51 16.29
N LEU A 150 7.63 -20.78 17.10
CA LEU A 150 7.35 -19.38 16.80
C LEU A 150 8.63 -18.57 16.88
N GLU A 151 8.85 -17.72 15.89
CA GLU A 151 9.97 -16.79 15.84
C GLU A 151 9.46 -15.34 15.80
N GLU A 152 10.30 -14.44 16.28
CA GLU A 152 10.04 -13.00 16.24
C GLU A 152 10.46 -12.42 14.88
N TYR A 153 9.51 -11.78 14.23
CA TYR A 153 9.71 -10.95 13.05
C TYR A 153 9.36 -9.50 13.40
N ARG A 154 9.80 -8.55 12.58
CA ARG A 154 9.41 -7.14 12.67
C ARG A 154 9.14 -6.55 11.31
N MET A 155 8.15 -5.67 11.24
CA MET A 155 7.97 -4.81 10.07
C MET A 155 9.03 -3.71 10.10
N ILE A 156 9.73 -3.50 8.99
CA ILE A 156 10.72 -2.41 8.84
C ILE A 156 10.16 -1.21 8.05
N VAL A 157 8.93 -1.34 7.57
CA VAL A 157 8.18 -0.32 6.84
C VAL A 157 6.87 -0.03 7.56
N ARG A 158 6.24 1.10 7.20
CA ARG A 158 4.91 1.45 7.70
C ARG A 158 3.93 0.36 7.26
N LEU A 159 2.87 0.15 8.05
CA LEU A 159 1.94 -0.95 7.82
C LEU A 159 0.48 -0.49 7.93
N PHE A 160 -0.41 -1.28 7.34
CA PHE A 160 -1.86 -1.07 7.45
C PHE A 160 -2.36 -1.41 8.86
N GLY A 161 -3.03 -0.47 9.51
CA GLY A 161 -3.59 -0.64 10.86
C GLY A 161 -3.03 0.37 11.86
N ALA A 162 -1.84 0.92 11.60
CA ALA A 162 -1.24 1.95 12.42
C ALA A 162 -1.80 3.34 12.09
N THR A 163 -2.20 4.10 13.12
CA THR A 163 -2.88 5.40 12.96
C THR A 163 -2.04 6.46 12.25
N SER A 164 -0.71 6.41 12.38
CA SER A 164 0.21 7.36 11.73
C SER A 164 0.55 7.01 10.27
N SER A 165 0.40 5.74 9.87
CA SER A 165 0.84 5.25 8.55
C SER A 165 0.27 6.04 7.37
N PRO A 166 -1.03 6.40 7.32
CA PRO A 166 -1.58 7.15 6.20
C PRO A 166 -0.93 8.53 6.02
N SER A 167 -0.71 9.26 7.12
CA SER A 167 -0.09 10.60 7.06
C SER A 167 1.38 10.51 6.66
N CYS A 168 2.13 9.55 7.21
CA CYS A 168 3.52 9.31 6.81
C CYS A 168 3.66 8.94 5.33
N ALA A 169 2.81 8.04 4.81
CA ALA A 169 2.82 7.63 3.41
C ALA A 169 2.51 8.81 2.46
N ASN A 170 1.45 9.56 2.76
CA ASN A 170 1.11 10.75 1.97
C ASN A 170 2.20 11.82 2.00
N PHE A 171 2.84 12.03 3.16
CA PHE A 171 3.96 12.95 3.28
C PHE A 171 5.13 12.51 2.41
N ALA A 172 5.53 11.23 2.44
CA ALA A 172 6.63 10.72 1.63
C ALA A 172 6.38 10.89 0.12
N VAL A 173 5.17 10.58 -0.34
CA VAL A 173 4.77 10.76 -1.74
C VAL A 173 4.85 12.23 -2.17
N ARG A 174 4.34 13.15 -1.34
CA ARG A 174 4.44 14.60 -1.61
C ARG A 174 5.87 15.09 -1.60
N ARG A 175 6.65 14.64 -0.62
CA ARG A 175 8.03 15.04 -0.45
C ARG A 175 8.87 14.60 -1.65
N CYS A 176 8.64 13.40 -2.18
CA CYS A 176 9.25 12.92 -3.41
C CYS A 176 8.98 13.89 -4.59
N THR A 177 7.76 14.39 -4.73
CA THR A 177 7.42 15.37 -5.76
C THR A 177 8.10 16.72 -5.52
N GLU A 178 8.08 17.22 -4.29
CA GLU A 178 8.70 18.50 -3.91
C GLU A 178 10.22 18.50 -4.13
N ASP A 179 10.90 17.43 -3.74
CA ASP A 179 12.35 17.28 -3.92
C ASP A 179 12.76 17.17 -5.40
N ASN A 180 11.81 16.86 -6.29
CA ASN A 180 12.04 16.73 -7.72
C ASN A 180 11.43 17.86 -8.57
N LYS A 181 10.86 18.90 -7.94
CA LYS A 181 10.08 19.95 -8.63
C LYS A 181 10.85 20.67 -9.75
N ASP A 182 12.16 20.84 -9.61
CA ASP A 182 12.99 21.63 -10.53
C ASP A 182 13.33 20.85 -11.82
N PHE A 183 13.02 19.55 -11.87
CA PHE A 183 13.32 18.68 -13.02
C PHE A 183 12.15 18.53 -13.99
N PHE A 184 10.97 19.04 -13.67
CA PHE A 184 9.73 18.81 -14.43
C PHE A 184 8.94 20.10 -14.61
N SER A 185 7.98 20.08 -15.54
CA SER A 185 7.13 21.24 -15.79
C SER A 185 6.21 21.50 -14.59
N GLN A 186 5.79 22.76 -14.44
CA GLN A 186 4.82 23.17 -13.44
C GLN A 186 3.51 22.37 -13.55
N GLN A 187 3.08 22.03 -14.77
CA GLN A 187 1.88 21.22 -15.02
C GLN A 187 1.98 19.82 -14.40
N VAL A 188 3.13 19.15 -14.56
CA VAL A 188 3.36 17.81 -13.98
C VAL A 188 3.37 17.90 -12.45
N PHE A 189 4.08 18.89 -11.91
CA PHE A 189 4.12 19.12 -10.47
C PHE A 189 2.72 19.35 -9.88
N GLU A 190 1.93 20.25 -10.48
CA GLU A 190 0.56 20.53 -10.04
C GLU A 190 -0.34 19.29 -10.16
N THR A 191 -0.23 18.55 -11.27
CA THR A 191 -0.98 17.31 -11.46
C THR A 191 -0.71 16.35 -10.31
N ILE A 192 0.55 16.10 -9.98
CA ILE A 192 0.90 15.19 -8.90
C ILE A 192 0.46 15.72 -7.53
N MET A 193 0.63 17.01 -7.26
CA MET A 193 0.29 17.59 -5.95
C MET A 193 -1.22 17.70 -5.69
N TYR A 194 -2.05 17.68 -6.73
CA TYR A 194 -3.50 17.92 -6.61
C TYR A 194 -4.38 16.77 -7.10
N ASN A 195 -3.87 15.80 -7.85
CA ASN A 195 -4.69 14.75 -8.46
C ASN A 195 -4.52 13.37 -7.80
N PHE A 196 -3.73 13.28 -6.74
CA PHE A 196 -3.68 12.08 -5.91
C PHE A 196 -4.78 12.10 -4.83
N TYR A 197 -5.47 10.97 -4.71
CA TYR A 197 -6.30 10.63 -3.57
C TYR A 197 -5.67 9.41 -2.88
N VAL A 198 -4.91 9.66 -1.82
CA VAL A 198 -4.10 8.63 -1.14
C VAL A 198 -3.12 7.98 -2.14
N ASP A 199 -3.34 6.73 -2.53
CA ASP A 199 -2.53 5.93 -3.45
C ASP A 199 -2.98 6.03 -4.92
N ASP A 200 -4.19 6.54 -5.18
CA ASP A 200 -4.76 6.63 -6.52
C ASP A 200 -4.41 7.97 -7.19
N CYS A 201 -3.80 7.92 -8.37
CA CYS A 201 -3.59 9.08 -9.25
C CYS A 201 -4.74 9.18 -10.25
N LEU A 202 -5.38 10.34 -10.36
CA LEU A 202 -6.47 10.59 -11.31
C LEU A 202 -6.26 11.90 -12.07
N ALA A 203 -5.66 11.83 -13.25
CA ALA A 203 -5.36 13.01 -14.06
C ALA A 203 -6.20 13.07 -15.34
N SER A 204 -6.40 14.27 -15.86
CA SER A 204 -6.94 14.49 -17.20
C SER A 204 -6.15 15.60 -17.90
N VAL A 205 -5.93 15.45 -19.20
CA VAL A 205 -5.16 16.37 -20.06
C VAL A 205 -5.84 16.55 -21.42
N ALA A 206 -5.42 17.58 -22.15
CA ALA A 206 -6.12 18.02 -23.37
C ALA A 206 -5.89 17.09 -24.57
N SER A 207 -4.79 16.33 -24.59
CA SER A 207 -4.38 15.52 -25.73
C SER A 207 -3.73 14.20 -25.32
N GLU A 208 -3.73 13.23 -26.25
CA GLU A 208 -3.05 11.94 -26.06
C GLU A 208 -1.55 12.12 -25.87
N GLN A 209 -0.93 13.05 -26.59
CA GLN A 209 0.51 13.33 -26.49
C GLN A 209 0.87 13.84 -25.09
N GLU A 210 0.05 14.74 -24.52
CA GLU A 210 0.21 15.19 -23.14
C GLU A 210 0.06 14.05 -22.15
N ALA A 211 -0.89 13.14 -22.37
CA ALA A 211 -1.10 11.99 -21.49
C ALA A 211 0.11 11.05 -21.48
N ILE A 212 0.66 10.76 -22.67
CA ILE A 212 1.85 9.91 -22.81
C ILE A 212 3.08 10.57 -22.15
N SER A 213 3.23 11.89 -22.28
CA SER A 213 4.31 12.63 -21.59
C SER A 213 4.13 12.58 -20.08
N LEU A 214 2.92 12.90 -19.60
CA LEU A 214 2.59 12.92 -18.18
C LEU A 214 2.83 11.56 -17.52
N TYR A 215 2.42 10.47 -18.17
CA TYR A 215 2.71 9.10 -17.73
C TYR A 215 4.22 8.89 -17.52
N LYS A 216 5.05 9.25 -18.50
CA LYS A 216 6.52 9.10 -18.43
C LYS A 216 7.13 9.95 -17.33
N ASP A 217 6.67 11.19 -17.19
CA ASP A 217 7.18 12.13 -16.20
C ASP A 217 6.84 11.65 -14.77
N ILE A 218 5.59 11.24 -14.54
CA ILE A 218 5.14 10.67 -13.26
C ILE A 218 5.97 9.44 -12.90
N LYS A 219 6.14 8.49 -13.84
CA LYS A 219 6.97 7.30 -13.63
C LYS A 219 8.42 7.67 -13.27
N THR A 220 8.98 8.66 -13.96
CA THR A 220 10.37 9.10 -13.72
C THR A 220 10.54 9.73 -12.35
N ILE A 221 9.60 10.61 -11.93
CA ILE A 221 9.63 11.25 -10.61
C ILE A 221 9.58 10.19 -9.51
N TYR A 222 8.60 9.30 -9.59
CA TYR A 222 8.35 8.36 -8.51
C TYR A 222 9.41 7.26 -8.45
N ALA A 223 9.98 6.84 -9.59
CA ALA A 223 11.11 5.93 -9.59
C ALA A 223 12.33 6.48 -8.82
N LYS A 224 12.58 7.79 -8.86
CA LYS A 224 13.64 8.43 -8.05
C LYS A 224 13.37 8.34 -6.54
N GLY A 225 12.10 8.28 -6.14
CA GLY A 225 11.68 8.10 -4.76
C GLY A 225 11.50 6.65 -4.33
N GLY A 226 11.86 5.68 -5.17
CA GLY A 226 11.61 4.25 -4.90
C GLY A 226 10.13 3.85 -5.00
N LEU A 227 9.30 4.70 -5.59
CA LEU A 227 7.87 4.48 -5.78
C LEU A 227 7.59 3.98 -7.20
N ASN A 228 6.70 3.01 -7.32
CA ASN A 228 6.25 2.47 -8.61
C ASN A 228 4.75 2.69 -8.77
N LEU A 229 4.34 3.15 -9.95
CA LEU A 229 2.92 3.28 -10.29
C LEU A 229 2.53 2.15 -11.22
N THR A 230 1.40 1.52 -10.89
CA THR A 230 0.87 0.36 -11.61
C THR A 230 -0.59 0.58 -11.97
N LYS A 231 -1.20 -0.44 -12.56
CA LYS A 231 -2.62 -0.49 -12.95
C LYS A 231 -3.04 0.73 -13.76
N TRP A 232 -2.19 1.14 -14.69
CA TRP A 232 -2.49 2.26 -15.56
C TRP A 232 -3.71 1.97 -16.42
N ILE A 233 -4.58 2.97 -16.53
CA ILE A 233 -5.76 2.96 -17.38
C ILE A 233 -6.00 4.34 -17.98
N SER A 234 -6.54 4.37 -19.20
CA SER A 234 -6.94 5.57 -19.92
C SER A 234 -8.19 5.29 -20.76
N ASN A 235 -8.96 6.34 -21.04
CA ASN A 235 -10.05 6.29 -22.01
C ASN A 235 -9.55 6.31 -23.48
N SER A 236 -8.27 6.59 -23.72
CA SER A 236 -7.66 6.52 -25.05
C SER A 236 -6.88 5.22 -25.25
N ARG A 237 -7.20 4.49 -26.33
CA ARG A 237 -6.46 3.28 -26.74
C ARG A 237 -5.03 3.61 -27.20
N SER A 238 -4.84 4.76 -27.83
CA SER A 238 -3.52 5.24 -28.26
C SER A 238 -2.60 5.47 -27.06
N VAL A 239 -3.13 6.07 -25.99
CA VAL A 239 -2.42 6.23 -24.71
C VAL A 239 -2.12 4.87 -24.09
N LEU A 240 -3.12 3.98 -23.99
CA LEU A 240 -2.91 2.63 -23.45
C LEU A 240 -1.83 1.84 -24.21
N ALA A 241 -1.83 1.89 -25.55
CA ALA A 241 -0.85 1.22 -26.40
C ALA A 241 0.59 1.70 -26.16
N SER A 242 0.77 2.92 -25.64
CA SER A 242 2.08 3.47 -25.28
C SER A 242 2.62 3.00 -23.92
N ILE A 243 1.76 2.42 -23.08
CA ILE A 243 2.07 1.95 -21.73
C ILE A 243 2.36 0.44 -21.79
N PRO A 244 3.43 -0.08 -21.18
CA PRO A 244 3.73 -1.52 -21.18
C PRO A 244 2.61 -2.37 -20.58
N ASP A 245 2.34 -3.53 -21.18
CA ASP A 245 1.24 -4.44 -20.81
C ASP A 245 1.30 -4.86 -19.33
N GLU A 246 2.51 -4.99 -18.77
CA GLU A 246 2.74 -5.36 -17.37
C GLU A 246 2.20 -4.30 -16.41
N GLU A 247 2.30 -3.02 -16.81
CA GLU A 247 1.93 -1.87 -16.00
C GLU A 247 0.45 -1.48 -16.11
N ARG A 248 -0.25 -1.99 -17.13
CA ARG A 248 -1.69 -1.75 -17.33
C ARG A 248 -2.54 -2.49 -16.29
N ALA A 249 -3.71 -1.91 -15.98
CA ALA A 249 -4.74 -2.59 -15.19
C ALA A 249 -5.17 -3.90 -15.89
N LYS A 250 -5.53 -4.92 -15.11
CA LYS A 250 -5.77 -6.28 -15.65
C LYS A 250 -6.88 -6.30 -16.69
N GLU A 251 -7.84 -5.43 -16.51
CA GLU A 251 -9.05 -5.25 -17.29
C GLU A 251 -8.78 -4.59 -18.66
N VAL A 252 -7.60 -3.99 -18.85
CA VAL A 252 -7.17 -3.34 -20.10
C VAL A 252 -5.81 -3.84 -20.62
N LYS A 253 -5.35 -5.00 -20.14
CA LYS A 253 -4.15 -5.65 -20.68
C LYS A 253 -4.34 -6.04 -22.14
N ASP A 254 -5.51 -6.58 -22.47
CA ASP A 254 -5.92 -6.90 -23.83
C ASP A 254 -6.59 -5.68 -24.48
N LEU A 255 -5.95 -5.10 -25.49
CA LEU A 255 -6.45 -3.93 -26.22
C LEU A 255 -7.42 -4.31 -27.33
N ASP A 256 -7.60 -5.60 -27.65
CA ASP A 256 -8.53 -6.09 -28.67
C ASP A 256 -9.97 -6.21 -28.16
N LEU A 257 -10.27 -5.70 -26.96
CA LEU A 257 -11.63 -5.61 -26.44
C LEU A 257 -12.50 -4.72 -27.34
N ASP A 258 -13.69 -5.21 -27.73
CA ASP A 258 -14.70 -4.44 -28.50
C ASP A 258 -15.07 -3.11 -27.81
N SER A 259 -15.02 -3.07 -26.47
CA SER A 259 -15.27 -1.90 -25.64
C SER A 259 -14.35 -1.86 -24.42
N LEU A 260 -13.81 -0.69 -24.06
CA LEU A 260 -13.10 -0.54 -22.78
C LEU A 260 -14.05 -0.81 -21.60
N PRO A 261 -13.55 -1.42 -20.50
CA PRO A 261 -14.37 -1.87 -19.39
C PRO A 261 -15.00 -0.69 -18.61
N ALA A 262 -15.98 -1.00 -17.77
CA ALA A 262 -16.39 -0.10 -16.71
C ALA A 262 -15.52 -0.36 -15.47
N GLU A 263 -14.96 0.71 -14.91
CA GLU A 263 -14.08 0.69 -13.74
C GLU A 263 -14.67 1.47 -12.57
N ARG A 264 -13.96 1.48 -11.44
CA ARG A 264 -14.28 2.38 -10.33
C ARG A 264 -13.20 3.44 -10.14
N ALA A 265 -13.55 4.70 -10.37
CA ALA A 265 -12.72 5.83 -9.98
C ALA A 265 -13.11 6.25 -8.56
N LEU A 266 -12.26 5.93 -7.57
CA LEU A 266 -12.48 6.27 -6.15
C LEU A 266 -13.85 5.81 -5.60
N GLY A 267 -14.32 4.65 -6.06
CA GLY A 267 -15.59 4.06 -5.62
C GLY A 267 -16.82 4.45 -6.45
N VAL A 268 -16.70 5.40 -7.37
CA VAL A 268 -17.76 5.76 -8.33
C VAL A 268 -17.62 4.92 -9.59
N TYR A 269 -18.73 4.38 -10.10
CA TYR A 269 -18.72 3.66 -11.37
C TYR A 269 -18.30 4.60 -12.49
N TRP A 270 -17.37 4.18 -13.35
CA TRP A 270 -16.85 4.99 -14.45
C TRP A 270 -16.78 4.13 -15.70
N CYS A 271 -17.51 4.52 -16.74
CA CYS A 271 -17.40 3.91 -18.06
C CYS A 271 -16.16 4.48 -18.75
N VAL A 272 -15.12 3.65 -18.91
CA VAL A 272 -13.83 4.09 -19.45
C VAL A 272 -13.97 4.55 -20.90
N GLN A 273 -14.77 3.84 -21.72
CA GLN A 273 -14.91 4.12 -23.14
C GLN A 273 -15.60 5.47 -23.44
N SER A 274 -16.68 5.77 -22.72
CA SER A 274 -17.46 7.00 -22.90
C SER A 274 -17.01 8.12 -21.96
N ASP A 275 -16.15 7.80 -21.00
CA ASP A 275 -15.67 8.69 -19.97
C ASP A 275 -16.82 9.35 -19.17
N THR A 276 -17.70 8.52 -18.61
CA THR A 276 -18.90 8.97 -17.86
C THR A 276 -19.02 8.22 -16.54
N PHE A 277 -19.51 8.89 -15.48
CA PHE A 277 -19.89 8.26 -14.22
C PHE A 277 -21.32 7.69 -14.27
#